data_AF-A0AA87ZNY5-F1
#
_entry.id   AF-A0AA87ZNY5-F1
#
_cell.length_a   1.000
_cell.length_b   1.000
_cell.length_c   1.000
_cell.angle_alpha   90.00
_cell.angle_beta   90.00
_cell.angle_gamma   90.00
#
_symmetry.space_group_name_H-M   'P 1'
#
loop_
_entity.id
_entity.type
_entity.pdbx_description
1 polymer ?
#
loop_
_entity_poly.entity_id
_entity_poly.type
_entity_poly.pdbx_seq_one_letter_code
_entity_poly.pdbx_strand_id
1 'polypeptide(L)'
;MLAFYEASHLRLHGEDTLEEALVSTTTHREAVASEKTNRLSEQIIRALKRPLRKSLERLQYISIYQDEASHNKALLQFAKLNFNLLQYLHKEKLAEILR
;
A
#
# COMPACT_ATOMS: atom_id res chain seq x y z
N MET A 1 -7.54 9.77 -8.83
CA MET A 1 -8.46 8.65 -8.51
C MET A 1 -7.88 7.66 -7.51
N LEU A 2 -6.64 7.15 -7.64
CA LEU A 2 -6.05 6.24 -6.65
C LEU A 2 -6.02 6.81 -5.22
N ALA A 3 -5.55 8.05 -5.04
CA ALA A 3 -5.55 8.69 -3.73
C ALA A 3 -6.97 8.83 -3.12
N PHE A 4 -7.98 9.07 -3.95
CA PHE A 4 -9.37 9.19 -3.48
C PHE A 4 -9.97 7.84 -3.08
N TYR A 5 -9.65 6.78 -3.81
CA TYR A 5 -9.96 5.40 -3.41
C TYR A 5 -9.31 5.03 -2.07
N GLU A 6 -8.04 5.39 -1.85
CA GLU A 6 -7.38 5.13 -0.56
C GLU A 6 -8.04 5.93 0.57
N ALA A 7 -8.44 7.18 0.30
CA ALA A 7 -9.13 8.02 1.27
C ALA A 7 -10.53 7.50 1.64
N SER A 8 -11.28 6.92 0.70
CA SER A 8 -12.62 6.36 1.00
C SER A 8 -12.59 5.12 1.90
N HIS A 9 -11.43 4.47 2.07
CA HIS A 9 -11.20 3.44 3.09
C HIS A 9 -10.97 3.99 4.51
N LEU A 10 -10.87 5.32 4.68
CA LEU A 10 -10.81 5.99 5.99
C LEU A 10 -12.19 6.40 6.52
N ARG A 11 -13.26 6.14 5.77
CA ARG A 11 -14.60 6.59 6.12
C ARG A 11 -15.08 6.06 7.48
N LEU A 12 -15.90 6.86 8.14
CA LEU A 12 -16.63 6.56 9.35
C LEU A 12 -18.11 6.26 9.03
N HIS A 13 -18.83 5.74 10.03
CA HIS A 13 -20.27 5.54 9.90
C HIS A 13 -20.98 6.89 9.67
N GLY A 14 -21.89 6.91 8.69
CA GLY A 14 -22.67 8.11 8.33
C GLY A 14 -22.04 8.98 7.24
N GLU A 15 -20.89 8.62 6.70
CA GLU A 15 -20.25 9.34 5.58
C GLU A 15 -20.68 8.79 4.22
N ASP A 16 -21.95 9.00 3.85
CA ASP A 16 -22.58 8.47 2.63
C ASP A 16 -21.81 8.86 1.36
N THR A 17 -21.28 10.08 1.30
CA THR A 17 -20.45 10.55 0.17
C THR A 17 -19.18 9.72 0.00
N LEU A 18 -18.56 9.26 1.09
CA LEU A 18 -17.37 8.42 1.01
C LEU A 18 -17.70 6.95 0.73
N GLU A 19 -18.90 6.49 1.10
CA GLU A 19 -19.42 5.19 0.69
C GLU A 19 -19.63 5.16 -0.84
N GLU A 20 -20.34 6.14 -1.39
CA GLU A 20 -20.53 6.30 -2.83
C GLU A 20 -19.19 6.46 -3.58
N ALA A 21 -18.27 7.24 -3.01
CA ALA A 21 -16.92 7.38 -3.55
C ALA A 21 -16.17 6.05 -3.60
N LEU A 22 -16.28 5.20 -2.58
CA LEU A 22 -15.64 3.88 -2.62
C LEU A 22 -16.21 3.05 -3.77
N VAL A 23 -17.53 2.97 -3.90
CA VAL A 23 -18.17 2.18 -4.97
C VAL A 23 -17.75 2.68 -6.34
N SER A 24 -17.90 3.99 -6.59
CA SER A 24 -17.56 4.63 -7.85
C SER A 24 -16.09 4.45 -8.24
N THR A 25 -15.18 4.69 -7.30
CA THR A 25 -13.74 4.55 -7.55
C THR A 25 -13.30 3.10 -7.72
N THR A 26 -14.03 2.13 -7.15
CA THR A 26 -13.76 0.70 -7.36
C THR A 26 -14.12 0.30 -8.79
N THR A 27 -15.34 0.59 -9.25
CA THR A 27 -15.82 0.23 -10.59
C THR A 27 -14.95 0.82 -11.70
N HIS A 28 -14.58 2.10 -11.58
CA HIS A 28 -13.72 2.73 -12.59
C HIS A 28 -12.32 2.09 -12.64
N ARG A 29 -11.79 1.63 -11.50
CA ARG A 29 -10.44 1.05 -11.43
C ARG A 29 -10.38 -0.38 -11.91
N GLU A 30 -11.43 -1.16 -11.74
CA GLU A 30 -11.55 -2.49 -12.35
C GLU A 30 -11.50 -2.39 -13.88
N ALA A 31 -12.15 -1.39 -14.46
CA ALA A 31 -12.07 -1.11 -15.90
C ALA A 31 -10.65 -0.68 -16.34
N VAL A 32 -9.95 0.16 -15.57
CA VAL A 32 -8.58 0.59 -15.91
C VAL A 32 -7.56 -0.54 -15.73
N ALA A 33 -7.78 -1.45 -14.77
CA ALA A 33 -6.91 -2.58 -14.51
C ALA A 33 -6.91 -3.62 -15.64
N SER A 34 -8.01 -3.74 -16.40
CA SER A 34 -8.13 -4.68 -17.52
C SER A 34 -7.51 -4.15 -18.82
N GLU A 35 -7.33 -2.84 -18.97
CA GLU A 35 -6.93 -2.21 -20.24
C GLU A 35 -5.42 -1.95 -20.40
N LYS A 36 -4.63 -1.86 -19.31
CA LYS A 36 -3.22 -1.46 -19.39
C LYS A 36 -2.31 -2.26 -18.46
N THR A 37 -1.18 -2.74 -18.98
CA THR A 37 -0.02 -3.22 -18.19
C THR A 37 0.98 -2.08 -18.05
N ASN A 38 0.86 -1.30 -16.97
CA ASN A 38 1.86 -0.31 -16.59
C ASN A 38 1.94 -0.20 -15.06
N ARG A 39 2.94 0.52 -14.55
CA ARG A 39 3.17 0.63 -13.09
C ARG A 39 1.96 1.14 -12.31
N LEU A 40 1.15 2.01 -12.92
CA LEU A 40 -0.08 2.51 -12.32
C LEU A 40 -1.13 1.39 -12.21
N SER A 41 -1.25 0.51 -13.20
CA SER A 41 -2.17 -0.63 -13.12
C SER A 41 -1.74 -1.66 -12.08
N GLU A 42 -0.43 -1.89 -11.87
CA GLU A 42 0.04 -2.71 -10.76
C GLU A 42 -0.33 -2.11 -9.39
N GLN A 43 -0.18 -0.80 -9.22
CA GLN A 43 -0.62 -0.11 -8.00
C GLN A 43 -2.14 -0.19 -7.82
N ILE A 44 -2.91 -0.08 -8.92
CA ILE A 44 -4.36 -0.27 -8.90
C ILE A 44 -4.73 -1.68 -8.46
N ILE A 45 -4.14 -2.71 -9.07
CA ILE A 45 -4.41 -4.12 -8.74
C ILE A 45 -4.03 -4.41 -7.28
N ARG A 46 -2.90 -3.88 -6.80
CA ARG A 46 -2.49 -4.01 -5.39
C ARG A 46 -3.50 -3.35 -4.45
N ALA A 47 -3.90 -2.10 -4.72
CA ALA A 47 -4.87 -1.37 -3.91
C ALA A 47 -6.25 -2.06 -3.88
N LEU A 48 -6.70 -2.61 -5.01
CA LEU A 48 -7.95 -3.38 -5.09
C LEU A 48 -7.89 -4.68 -4.29
N LYS A 49 -6.74 -5.39 -4.30
CA LYS A 49 -6.54 -6.59 -3.47
C LYS A 49 -6.50 -6.26 -1.98
N ARG A 50 -5.78 -5.19 -1.62
CA ARG A 50 -5.66 -4.73 -0.24
C ARG A 50 -5.33 -3.23 -0.21
N PRO A 51 -6.27 -2.39 0.24
CA PRO A 51 -6.03 -0.96 0.40
C PRO A 51 -4.86 -0.69 1.34
N LEU A 52 -4.10 0.38 1.12
CA LEU A 52 -2.90 0.70 1.90
C LEU A 52 -3.22 0.76 3.40
N ARG A 53 -4.35 1.39 3.75
CA ARG A 53 -4.81 1.50 5.14
C ARG A 53 -5.11 0.16 5.82
N LYS A 54 -5.49 -0.85 5.04
CA LYS A 54 -5.80 -2.20 5.52
C LYS A 54 -4.61 -3.16 5.35
N SER A 55 -3.51 -2.69 4.76
CA SER A 55 -2.29 -3.46 4.51
C SER A 55 -1.36 -3.47 5.72
N LEU A 56 -0.49 -4.48 5.83
CA LEU A 56 0.61 -4.43 6.78
C LEU A 56 1.62 -3.40 6.29
N GLU A 57 1.64 -2.24 6.94
CA GLU A 57 2.33 -1.00 6.55
C GLU A 57 3.81 -1.23 6.13
N ARG A 58 4.50 -2.18 6.76
CA ARG A 58 5.95 -2.35 6.61
C ARG A 58 6.44 -3.01 5.32
N LEU A 59 5.66 -3.90 4.69
CA LEU A 59 6.21 -4.78 3.64
C LEU A 59 6.03 -4.23 2.22
N GLN A 60 4.94 -3.51 1.97
CA GLN A 60 4.54 -3.23 0.59
C GLN A 60 5.06 -1.89 0.07
N TYR A 61 5.23 -0.89 0.93
CA TYR A 61 5.51 0.47 0.48
C TYR A 61 6.96 0.68 0.02
N ILE A 62 7.95 0.03 0.65
CA ILE A 62 9.37 0.15 0.26
C ILE A 62 9.58 -0.28 -1.21
N SER A 63 8.93 -1.38 -1.62
CA SER A 63 9.01 -1.87 -3.01
C SER A 63 8.31 -0.92 -3.99
N ILE A 64 7.14 -0.39 -3.63
CA ILE A 64 6.40 0.55 -4.50
C ILE A 64 7.23 1.83 -4.71
N TYR A 65 7.76 2.38 -3.61
CA TYR A 65 8.52 3.62 -3.62
C TYR A 65 9.86 3.47 -4.37
N GLN A 66 10.51 2.32 -4.28
CA GLN A 66 11.75 2.05 -5.03
C GLN A 66 11.59 2.25 -6.53
N ASP A 67 10.46 1.83 -7.07
CA ASP A 67 10.26 1.89 -8.51
C ASP A 67 9.97 3.34 -8.97
N GLU A 68 9.49 4.24 -8.10
CA GLU A 68 9.08 5.61 -8.47
C GLU A 68 10.23 6.39 -9.11
N ALA A 69 9.99 7.01 -10.27
CA ALA A 69 11.05 7.71 -11.00
C ALA A 69 11.65 8.88 -10.20
N SER A 70 10.83 9.50 -9.35
CA SER A 70 11.18 10.66 -8.52
C SER A 70 11.56 10.29 -7.07
N HIS A 71 11.79 9.01 -6.76
CA HIS A 71 12.05 8.63 -5.37
C HIS A 71 13.33 9.29 -4.83
N ASN A 72 13.26 9.75 -3.59
CA ASN A 72 14.42 10.19 -2.85
C ASN A 72 15.28 8.98 -2.45
N LYS A 73 16.51 8.91 -2.98
CA LYS A 73 17.45 7.80 -2.74
C LYS A 73 17.84 7.64 -1.27
N ALA A 74 18.06 8.75 -0.56
CA ALA A 74 18.42 8.72 0.86
C ALA A 74 17.27 8.17 1.71
N LEU A 75 16.04 8.60 1.43
CA LEU A 75 14.84 8.07 2.10
C LEU A 75 14.65 6.57 1.82
N LEU A 76 14.85 6.12 0.57
CA LEU A 76 14.76 4.71 0.22
C LEU A 76 15.80 3.86 0.96
N GLN A 77 17.05 4.33 1.02
CA GLN A 77 18.11 3.65 1.75
C GLN A 77 17.81 3.58 3.24
N PHE A 78 17.36 4.69 3.83
CA PHE A 78 16.97 4.75 5.23
C PHE A 78 15.84 3.76 5.55
N ALA A 79 14.79 3.74 4.74
CA ALA A 79 13.66 2.81 4.92
C ALA A 79 14.09 1.34 4.86
N LYS A 80 14.98 0.98 3.92
CA LYS A 80 15.54 -0.39 3.80
C LYS A 80 16.36 -0.78 5.03
N LEU A 81 17.23 0.10 5.50
CA LEU A 81 18.05 -0.16 6.69
C LEU A 81 17.19 -0.34 7.94
N ASN A 82 16.22 0.56 8.14
CA ASN A 82 15.29 0.47 9.27
C ASN A 82 14.48 -0.83 9.24
N PHE A 83 14.00 -1.24 8.05
CA PHE A 83 13.28 -2.49 7.88
C PHE A 83 14.12 -3.70 8.28
N ASN A 84 15.38 -3.75 7.83
CA ASN A 84 16.32 -4.84 8.11
C ASN A 84 16.67 -4.92 9.61
N LEU A 85 16.91 -3.78 10.25
CA LEU A 85 17.17 -3.72 11.69
C LEU A 85 15.99 -4.28 12.49
N LEU A 86 14.78 -3.84 12.21
CA LEU A 86 13.59 -4.36 12.87
C LEU A 86 13.38 -5.85 12.56
N GLN A 87 13.66 -6.31 11.33
CA GLN A 87 13.57 -7.74 10.99
C GLN A 87 14.55 -8.57 11.83
N TYR A 88 15.78 -8.10 12.04
CA TYR A 88 16.77 -8.75 12.89
C TYR A 88 16.24 -8.91 14.33
N LEU A 89 15.77 -7.82 14.94
CA LEU A 89 15.22 -7.84 16.30
C LEU A 89 14.02 -8.78 16.44
N HIS A 90 13.12 -8.81 15.45
CA HIS A 90 11.98 -9.73 15.46
C HIS A 90 12.43 -11.19 15.35
N LYS A 91 13.49 -11.50 14.61
CA LYS A 91 14.04 -12.86 14.52
C LYS A 91 14.65 -13.32 15.84
N GLU A 92 15.38 -12.44 16.53
CA GLU A 92 15.91 -12.74 17.87
C GLU A 92 14.77 -13.05 18.85
N LYS A 93 13.75 -12.19 18.90
CA LYS A 93 12.59 -12.38 19.76
C LYS A 93 11.82 -13.68 19.44
N LEU A 94 11.68 -14.02 18.16
CA LEU A 94 11.08 -15.29 17.76
C LEU A 94 11.92 -16.48 18.22
N ALA A 95 13.25 -16.41 18.11
CA ALA A 95 14.15 -17.46 18.58
C ALA A 95 14.07 -17.65 20.11
N GLU A 96 13.86 -16.58 20.87
CA GLU A 96 13.61 -16.65 22.32
C GLU A 96 12.27 -17.30 22.66
N ILE A 97 11.20 -16.96 21.95
CA ILE A 97 9.86 -17.55 22.17
C ILE A 97 9.83 -19.05 21.83
N LEU A 98 10.61 -19.46 20.83
CA LEU A 98 10.67 -20.85 20.37
C LEU A 98 11.64 -21.73 21.16
N ARG A 99 12.39 -21.17 22.12
CA ARG A 99 13.28 -21.89 23.03
C ARG A 99 12.50 -22.43 24.22
#